data_AF-A0A5Q4GPZ5-F1
#
_entry.id   AF-A0A5Q4GPZ5-F1
#
_cell.length_a   1.000
_cell.length_b   1.000
_cell.length_c   1.000
_cell.angle_alpha   90.00
_cell.angle_beta   90.00
_cell.angle_gamma   90.00
#
_symmetry.space_group_name_H-M   'P 1'
#
loop_
_entity.id
_entity.type
_entity.pdbx_description
1 polymer ?
#
loop_
_entity_poly.entity_id
_entity_poly.type
_entity_poly.pdbx_seq_one_letter_code
_entity_poly.pdbx_strand_id
1 'polypeptide(L)' 'MLTANEIFYLVILMIPFILIPTAIGWYRQHPRLGALAALNILGLVFFGVGWVLALVWAVTEPARASEQQRG' A
#
# COMPACT_ATOMS: atom_id res chain seq x y z
N MET A 1 21.11 -22.57 -9.38
CA MET A 1 21.43 -21.14 -9.18
C MET A 1 20.32 -20.34 -9.84
N LEU A 2 19.73 -19.36 -9.16
CA LEU A 2 18.79 -18.43 -9.81
C LEU A 2 19.56 -17.55 -10.79
N THR A 3 19.12 -17.54 -12.04
CA THR A 3 19.62 -16.66 -13.10
C THR A 3 19.02 -15.26 -12.97
N ALA A 4 19.69 -14.26 -13.54
CA ALA A 4 19.21 -12.87 -13.52
C ALA A 4 17.79 -12.74 -14.10
N ASN A 5 17.47 -13.55 -15.10
CA ASN A 5 16.19 -13.58 -15.79
C ASN A 5 15.08 -14.04 -14.84
N GLU A 6 15.33 -15.10 -14.09
CA GLU A 6 14.39 -15.64 -13.10
C GLU A 6 14.14 -14.64 -11.97
N ILE A 7 15.19 -13.94 -11.50
CA ILE A 7 15.06 -12.86 -10.52
C ILE A 7 14.19 -11.73 -11.07
N PHE A 8 14.39 -11.34 -12.33
CA PHE A 8 13.61 -10.29 -12.99
C PHE A 8 12.11 -10.66 -13.06
N TYR A 9 11.79 -11.89 -13.45
CA TYR A 9 10.40 -12.37 -13.46
C TYR A 9 9.77 -12.38 -12.07
N LEU A 10 10.52 -12.79 -11.04
CA LEU A 10 10.04 -12.79 -9.65
C LEU A 10 9.75 -11.37 -9.14
N VAL A 11 10.62 -10.40 -9.45
CA VAL A 11 10.40 -9.00 -9.06
C VAL A 11 9.14 -8.45 -9.73
N ILE A 12 8.96 -8.68 -11.04
CA ILE A 12 7.76 -8.26 -11.76
C ILE A 12 6.51 -8.90 -11.16
N LEU A 13 6.58 -10.19 -10.82
CA LEU A 13 5.46 -10.91 -10.20
C LEU A 13 5.09 -10.34 -8.82
N MET A 14 6.05 -9.77 -8.07
CA MET A 14 5.79 -9.14 -6.77
C MET A 14 5.22 -7.72 -6.87
N ILE A 15 5.39 -7.00 -7.99
CA ILE A 15 4.85 -5.64 -8.15
C ILE A 15 3.36 -5.52 -7.80
N PRO A 16 2.43 -6.37 -8.31
CA PRO A 16 1.02 -6.26 -7.95
C PRO A 16 0.78 -6.44 -6.45
N PHE A 17 1.55 -7.31 -5.78
CA PHE A 17 1.45 -7.51 -4.33
C PHE A 17 1.87 -6.26 -3.55
N ILE A 18 2.94 -5.60 -3.98
CA ILE A 18 3.43 -4.37 -3.38
C ILE A 18 2.39 -3.24 -3.49
N LEU A 19 1.52 -3.25 -4.50
CA LEU A 19 0.52 -2.21 -4.72
C LEU A 19 -0.83 -2.47 -4.04
N ILE A 20 -1.02 -3.62 -3.37
CA ILE A 20 -2.27 -3.99 -2.69
C ILE A 20 -2.78 -2.91 -1.71
N PRO A 21 -1.97 -2.33 -0.81
CA PRO A 21 -2.46 -1.35 0.17
C PRO A 21 -3.03 -0.12 -0.53
N THR A 22 -2.32 0.38 -1.55
CA THR A 22 -2.73 1.54 -2.35
C THR A 22 -4.00 1.24 -3.13
N ALA A 23 -4.12 0.05 -3.72
CA ALA A 23 -5.32 -0.37 -4.44
C ALA A 23 -6.55 -0.48 -3.51
N ILE A 24 -6.39 -1.04 -2.30
CA ILE A 24 -7.45 -1.13 -1.29
C ILE A 24 -7.85 0.26 -0.81
N GLY A 25 -6.87 1.13 -0.53
CA GLY A 25 -7.14 2.51 -0.14
C GLY A 25 -7.92 3.25 -1.23
N TRP A 26 -7.55 3.06 -2.50
CA TRP A 26 -8.26 3.67 -3.63
C TRP A 26 -9.68 3.14 -3.78
N TYR A 27 -9.87 1.82 -3.73
CA TYR A 27 -11.18 1.18 -3.79
C TYR A 27 -12.10 1.62 -2.64
N ARG A 28 -11.55 1.84 -1.45
CA ARG A 28 -12.28 2.33 -0.28
C ARG A 28 -12.42 3.85 -0.20
N GLN A 29 -11.98 4.60 -1.21
CA GLN A 29 -11.98 6.07 -1.21
C GLN A 29 -11.36 6.64 0.07
N HIS A 30 -10.21 6.10 0.48
CA HIS A 30 -9.54 6.49 1.70
C HIS A 30 -9.26 8.01 1.68
N PRO A 31 -9.62 8.75 2.74
CA PRO A 31 -9.53 10.20 2.70
C PRO A 31 -8.12 10.77 2.51
N ARG A 32 -7.09 9.95 2.78
CA ARG A 32 -5.69 10.36 2.67
C ARG A 32 -4.90 9.39 1.79
N LEU A 33 -5.37 9.19 0.56
CA LEU A 33 -4.68 8.37 -0.45
C LEU A 33 -3.19 8.73 -0.61
N GLY A 34 -2.85 10.03 -0.58
CA GLY A 34 -1.47 10.48 -0.69
C GLY A 34 -0.58 10.02 0.47
N ALA A 35 -1.09 10.09 1.71
CA ALA A 35 -0.36 9.59 2.88
C ALA A 35 -0.21 8.06 2.85
N LEU A 36 -1.24 7.37 2.36
CA LEU A 36 -1.23 5.93 2.20
C LEU A 36 -0.22 5.47 1.15
N ALA A 37 -0.13 6.18 0.02
CA ALA A 37 0.90 5.94 -1.01
C ALA A 37 2.31 6.22 -0.48
N ALA A 38 2.49 7.30 0.30
CA ALA A 38 3.76 7.60 0.95
C ALA A 38 4.18 6.49 1.93
N LEU A 39 3.24 5.99 2.74
CA LEU A 39 3.46 4.86 3.65
C LEU A 39 3.78 3.56 2.89
N ASN A 40 3.16 3.33 1.74
CA ASN A 40 3.46 2.19 0.87
C ASN A 40 4.92 2.22 0.37
N ILE A 41 5.40 3.40 -0.06
CA ILE A 41 6.79 3.60 -0.53
C ILE A 41 7.78 3.52 0.63
N LEU A 42 7.51 4.20 1.75
CA LEU A 42 8.30 4.08 2.98
C LEU A 42 8.36 2.63 3.46
N GLY A 43 7.27 1.89 3.31
CA GLY A 43 7.19 0.48 3.62
C GLY A 43 8.21 -0.38 2.88
N LEU A 44 8.42 -0.11 1.59
CA LEU A 44 9.44 -0.81 0.81
C LEU A 44 10.86 -0.53 1.31
N VAL A 45 11.12 0.68 1.81
CA VAL A 45 12.43 1.07 2.35
C VAL A 45 12.68 0.45 3.73
N PHE A 46 11.65 0.36 4.58
CA PHE A 46 11.73 -0.20 5.94
C PHE A 46 11.32 -1.69 6.01
N PHE A 47 11.87 -2.52 5.12
CA PHE A 47 11.68 -3.99 5.15
C PHE A 47 10.21 -4.47 5.15
N GLY A 48 9.30 -3.71 4.56
CA GLY A 48 7.88 -4.06 4.47
C GLY A 48 7.02 -3.64 5.68
N VAL A 49 7.61 -3.07 6.74
CA VAL A 49 6.82 -2.67 7.94
C VAL A 49 5.82 -1.57 7.60
N GLY A 50 6.25 -0.53 6.87
CA GLY A 50 5.35 0.53 6.41
C GLY A 50 4.30 0.03 5.41
N TRP A 51 4.57 -1.07 4.70
CA TRP A 51 3.62 -1.67 3.77
C TRP A 51 2.47 -2.36 4.52
N VAL A 52 2.79 -3.10 5.60
CA VAL A 52 1.78 -3.71 6.47
C VAL A 52 0.98 -2.63 7.20
N LEU A 53 1.62 -1.58 7.69
CA LEU A 53 0.93 -0.43 8.30
C LEU A 53 0.00 0.26 7.31
N ALA A 54 0.44 0.48 6.06
CA ALA A 54 -0.39 1.03 4.99
C ALA A 54 -1.61 0.14 4.72
N LEU A 55 -1.42 -1.18 4.71
CA LEU A 55 -2.49 -2.16 4.47
C LEU A 55 -3.52 -2.14 5.60
N VAL A 56 -3.07 -2.23 6.85
CA VAL A 56 -3.95 -2.16 8.02
C VAL A 56 -4.74 -0.86 7.97
N TRP A 57 -4.06 0.27 7.74
CA TRP A 57 -4.71 1.57 7.70
C TRP A 57 -5.69 1.73 6.52
N ALA A 58 -5.37 1.13 5.36
CA ALA A 58 -6.27 1.08 4.20
C ALA A 58 -7.59 0.37 4.54
N VAL A 59 -7.54 -0.63 5.40
CA VAL A 59 -8.69 -1.47 5.76
C VAL A 59 -9.46 -0.91 6.97
N THR A 60 -8.77 -0.30 7.94
CA THR A 60 -9.40 0.14 9.20
C THR A 60 -10.05 1.50 9.13
N GLU A 61 -9.56 2.42 8.29
CA GLU A 61 -10.15 3.76 8.22
C GLU A 61 -11.48 3.71 7.44
N PRO A 62 -12.60 4.16 8.02
CA PRO A 62 -13.85 4.26 7.29
C PRO A 62 -13.81 5.47 6.34
N ALA A 63 -14.27 5.27 5.10
CA ALA A 63 -14.34 6.31 4.06
C ALA A 63 -15.05 7.61 4.48
N ARG A 64 -15.85 7.57 5.55
CA ARG A 64 -16.66 8.68 6.08
C ARG A 64 -16.00 9.46 7.23
N ALA A 65 -14.86 9.02 7.77
CA ALA A 65 -14.20 9.74 8.87
C ALA A 65 -13.79 11.17 8.50
N SER A 66 -13.52 11.44 7.22
CA SER A 66 -13.19 12.78 6.71
C SER A 66 -14.39 13.72 6.59
N GLU A 67 -15.61 13.21 6.46
CA GLU A 67 -16.83 14.03 6.45
C GLU A 67 -17.22 14.45 7.87
N GLN A 68 -17.02 13.56 8.86
CA GLN A 68 -17.39 13.83 10.26
C GLN A 68 -16.37 14.72 11.00
N GLN A 69 -15.13 14.87 10.50
CA GLN A 69 -14.15 15.83 11.04
C GLN A 69 -14.36 17.28 10.57
N ARG A 70 -15.39 17.55 9.74
CA ARG A 70 -15.75 18.90 9.25
C ARG A 70 -17.09 19.42 9.80
N GLY A 71 -17.74 18.69 10.71
CA GLY A 71 -19.00 19.07 11.36
C GLY A 71 -18.81 19.74 12.70
#